data_AF-A0AB39LZA9-F1
#
_entry.id   AF-A0AB39LZA9-F1
#
_cell.length_a   1.000
_cell.length_b   1.000
_cell.length_c   1.000
_cell.angle_alpha   90.00
_cell.angle_beta   90.00
_cell.angle_gamma   90.00
#
_symmetry.space_group_name_H-M   'P 1'
#
loop_
_entity.id
_entity.type
_entity.pdbx_description
1 polymer ?
#
loop_
_entity_poly.entity_id
_entity_poly.type
_entity_poly.pdbx_seq_one_letter_code
_entity_poly.pdbx_strand_id
1 'polypeptide(L)'
;MPSGWNWESGKGLLGLDDPAEWDAAFERGENHLGTAAIGLAFNCPLEEASPRIARATRLPDRNQRGFAFTAVGTAARLNGALTPELYAVLRAEGPGRRSMAVNAIDDTLTFVPFRDLPPWLKRWKAVSKVLDKLETWRLEFAYAVSDAWKALRGRRS
;
A
#
# COMPACT_ATOMS: atom_id res chain seq x y z
N MET A 1 34.66 -4.71 10.64
CA MET A 1 33.90 -3.99 9.58
C MET A 1 32.87 -3.13 10.29
N PRO A 2 32.86 -1.79 10.18
CA PRO A 2 31.72 -1.03 10.69
C PRO A 2 30.47 -1.41 9.89
N SER A 3 29.39 -1.70 10.62
CA SER A 3 28.10 -2.32 10.25
C SER A 3 27.54 -1.99 8.87
N GLY A 4 27.13 -3.02 8.14
CA GLY A 4 26.92 -3.07 6.68
C GLY A 4 25.71 -2.37 6.06
N TRP A 5 24.95 -1.55 6.80
CA TRP A 5 23.76 -0.85 6.28
C TRP A 5 23.78 0.64 6.61
N ASN A 6 23.45 1.48 5.63
CA ASN A 6 23.39 2.93 5.83
C ASN A 6 21.99 3.34 6.29
N TRP A 7 21.74 3.26 7.60
CA TRP A 7 20.49 3.64 8.23
C TRP A 7 20.21 5.15 8.20
N GLU A 8 21.25 5.99 8.09
CA GLU A 8 21.12 7.45 8.03
C GLU A 8 20.50 7.95 6.72
N SER A 9 20.93 7.41 5.58
CA SER A 9 20.47 7.80 4.24
C SER A 9 19.53 6.79 3.59
N GLY A 10 19.50 5.57 4.11
CA GLY A 10 18.66 4.47 3.64
C GLY A 10 19.26 3.75 2.44
N LYS A 11 20.44 4.19 1.98
CA LYS A 11 21.15 3.59 0.86
C LYS A 11 21.49 2.13 1.18
N GLY A 12 21.06 1.23 0.29
CA GLY A 12 21.29 -0.21 0.42
C GLY A 12 20.18 -0.96 1.14
N LEU A 13 19.29 -0.31 1.90
CA LEU A 13 18.29 -1.01 2.72
C LEU A 13 17.27 -1.84 1.94
N LEU A 14 17.11 -1.61 0.63
CA LEU A 14 16.30 -2.49 -0.24
C LEU A 14 16.94 -3.87 -0.44
N GLY A 15 18.24 -4.01 -0.18
CA GLY A 15 18.96 -5.29 -0.18
C GLY A 15 18.97 -5.98 1.19
N LEU A 16 18.34 -5.41 2.22
CA LEU A 16 18.28 -6.05 3.53
C LEU A 16 17.55 -7.39 3.44
N ASP A 17 18.22 -8.44 3.91
CA ASP A 17 17.79 -9.84 3.86
C ASP A 17 17.85 -10.52 5.23
N ASP A 18 18.18 -9.78 6.29
CA ASP A 18 18.28 -10.26 7.66
C ASP A 18 17.18 -9.64 8.55
N PRO A 19 16.14 -10.41 8.92
CA PRO A 19 15.11 -9.99 9.84
C PRO A 19 15.64 -9.60 11.24
N ALA A 20 16.73 -10.22 11.71
CA ALA A 20 17.31 -9.93 13.02
C ALA A 20 18.04 -8.58 13.04
N GLU A 21 18.72 -8.22 11.95
CA GLU A 21 19.29 -6.88 11.79
C GLU A 21 18.20 -5.81 11.74
N TRP A 22 17.06 -6.08 11.10
CA TRP A 22 15.91 -5.16 11.16
C TRP A 22 15.40 -4.97 12.59
N ASP A 23 15.28 -6.05 13.36
CA ASP A 23 14.87 -5.97 14.77
C ASP A 23 15.87 -5.16 15.59
N ALA A 24 17.17 -5.42 15.42
CA ALA A 24 18.22 -4.68 16.11
C ALA A 24 18.19 -3.18 15.76
N ALA A 25 17.95 -2.84 14.49
CA ALA A 25 17.79 -1.47 14.03
C ALA A 25 16.52 -0.81 14.61
N PHE A 26 15.43 -1.57 14.72
CA PHE A 26 14.20 -1.10 15.33
C PHE A 26 14.42 -0.74 16.81
N GLU A 27 15.11 -1.59 17.58
CA GLU A 27 15.43 -1.32 19.00
C GLU A 27 16.39 -0.13 19.17
N ARG A 28 17.30 0.10 18.22
CA ARG A 28 18.17 1.29 18.18
C ARG A 28 17.43 2.57 17.80
N GLY A 29 16.20 2.48 17.29
CA GLY A 29 15.45 3.63 16.79
C GLY A 29 16.04 4.19 15.49
N GLU A 30 16.62 3.34 14.65
CA GLU A 30 17.23 3.75 13.39
C GLU A 30 16.25 4.44 12.45
N ASN A 31 16.79 5.30 11.60
CA ASN A 31 16.00 5.89 10.51
C ASN A 31 15.71 4.83 9.43
N HIS A 32 14.76 5.11 8.53
CA HIS A 32 14.54 4.31 7.32
C HIS A 32 14.11 2.84 7.50
N LEU A 33 13.57 2.49 8.68
CA LEU A 33 12.97 1.19 8.99
C LEU A 33 11.86 0.76 8.02
N GLY A 34 11.08 1.71 7.50
CA GLY A 34 10.06 1.46 6.48
C GLY A 34 10.66 1.05 5.13
N THR A 35 11.76 1.67 4.72
CA THR A 35 12.52 1.27 3.51
C THR A 35 13.13 -0.11 3.70
N ALA A 36 13.71 -0.37 4.87
CA ALA A 36 14.26 -1.68 5.22
C ALA A 36 13.19 -2.79 5.24
N ALA A 37 11.95 -2.47 5.65
CA ALA A 37 10.84 -3.42 5.57
C ALA A 37 10.50 -3.80 4.12
N ILE A 38 10.71 -2.90 3.14
CA ILE A 38 10.59 -3.23 1.72
C ILE A 38 11.70 -4.22 1.33
N GLY A 39 12.93 -4.02 1.82
CA GLY A 39 14.03 -4.99 1.64
C GLY A 39 13.66 -6.38 2.15
N LEU A 40 13.14 -6.49 3.38
CA LEU A 40 12.68 -7.78 3.91
C LEU A 40 11.59 -8.42 3.04
N ALA A 41 10.65 -7.62 2.51
CA ALA A 41 9.62 -8.13 1.61
C ALA A 41 10.19 -8.69 0.29
N PHE A 42 11.33 -8.18 -0.17
CA PHE A 42 12.02 -8.66 -1.37
C PHE A 42 12.87 -9.91 -1.12
N ASN A 43 13.54 -9.98 0.02
CA ASN A 43 14.67 -10.88 0.21
C ASN A 43 14.44 -11.97 1.26
N CYS A 44 13.39 -11.88 2.08
CA CYS A 44 13.09 -12.86 3.12
C CYS A 44 11.79 -13.64 2.83
N PRO A 45 11.63 -14.85 3.39
CA PRO A 45 10.35 -15.55 3.39
C PRO A 45 9.24 -14.68 4.00
N LEU A 46 8.03 -14.78 3.44
CA LEU A 46 6.88 -13.96 3.84
C LEU A 46 6.63 -14.03 5.36
N GLU A 47 6.73 -15.22 5.94
CA GLU A 47 6.44 -15.53 7.34
C GLU A 47 7.48 -14.90 8.28
N GLU A 48 8.72 -14.75 7.82
CA GLU A 48 9.79 -14.09 8.58
C GLU A 48 9.73 -12.57 8.44
N ALA A 49 9.37 -12.07 7.25
CA ALA A 49 9.26 -10.63 7.00
C ALA A 49 7.99 -10.02 7.62
N SER A 50 6.88 -10.75 7.63
CA SER A 50 5.55 -10.23 7.98
C SER A 50 5.49 -9.52 9.34
N PRO A 51 6.08 -10.05 10.45
CA PRO A 51 5.96 -9.40 11.76
C PRO A 51 6.61 -8.02 11.78
N ARG A 52 7.69 -7.87 11.01
CA ARG A 52 8.52 -6.65 10.91
C ARG A 52 7.86 -5.64 9.99
N ILE A 53 7.32 -6.09 8.86
CA ILE A 53 6.48 -5.26 7.99
C ILE A 53 5.27 -4.73 8.76
N ALA A 54 4.57 -5.60 9.51
CA ALA A 54 3.42 -5.21 10.32
C ALA A 54 3.81 -4.18 11.40
N ARG A 55 4.95 -4.37 12.07
CA ARG A 55 5.48 -3.41 13.05
C ARG A 55 5.85 -2.07 12.39
N ALA A 56 6.47 -2.10 11.20
CA ALA A 56 6.86 -0.91 10.45
C ALA A 56 5.66 -0.03 10.06
N THR A 57 4.48 -0.62 9.83
CA THR A 57 3.25 0.15 9.54
C THR A 57 2.77 1.00 10.72
N ARG A 58 3.34 0.81 11.92
CA ARG A 58 3.00 1.55 13.14
C ARG A 58 4.07 2.56 13.55
N LEU A 59 5.09 2.78 12.72
CA LEU A 59 6.13 3.77 13.01
C LEU A 59 5.54 5.17 13.19
N PRO A 60 6.15 6.01 14.05
CA PRO A 60 5.65 7.36 14.31
C PRO A 60 5.77 8.26 13.08
N ASP A 61 6.82 8.06 12.26
CA ASP A 61 7.03 8.82 11.03
C ASP A 61 6.08 8.36 9.92
N ARG A 62 5.32 9.31 9.38
CA ARG A 62 4.32 9.07 8.34
C ARG A 62 4.92 8.56 7.03
N ASN A 63 6.11 9.03 6.64
CA ASN A 63 6.75 8.60 5.40
C ASN A 63 7.26 7.16 5.53
N GLN A 64 7.81 6.81 6.70
CA GLN A 64 8.22 5.44 7.03
C GLN A 64 7.03 4.48 6.98
N ARG A 65 5.86 4.87 7.53
CA ARG A 65 4.64 4.05 7.39
C ARG A 65 4.23 3.86 5.93
N GLY A 66 4.34 4.90 5.11
CA GLY A 66 4.09 4.82 3.68
C GLY A 66 4.94 3.75 3.00
N PHE A 67 6.25 3.72 3.29
CA PHE A 67 7.14 2.67 2.80
C PHE A 67 6.80 1.28 3.36
N ALA A 68 6.37 1.19 4.63
CA ALA A 68 5.92 -0.07 5.20
C ALA A 68 4.67 -0.62 4.48
N PHE A 69 3.71 0.23 4.08
CA PHE A 69 2.58 -0.21 3.24
C PHE A 69 3.02 -0.61 1.83
N THR A 70 4.04 0.05 1.26
CA THR A 70 4.68 -0.44 0.03
C THR A 70 5.23 -1.86 0.23
N ALA A 71 5.86 -2.15 1.38
CA ALA A 71 6.34 -3.50 1.69
C ALA A 71 5.19 -4.52 1.77
N VAL A 72 4.03 -4.16 2.32
CA VAL A 72 2.82 -5.02 2.31
C VAL A 72 2.38 -5.33 0.87
N GLY A 73 2.32 -4.33 -0.01
CA GLY A 73 1.97 -4.52 -1.42
C GLY A 73 2.99 -5.42 -2.15
N THR A 74 4.29 -5.20 -1.89
CA THR A 74 5.38 -6.05 -2.40
C THR A 74 5.22 -7.50 -1.92
N ALA A 75 4.94 -7.72 -0.65
CA ALA A 75 4.70 -9.05 -0.09
C ALA A 75 3.54 -9.76 -0.81
N ALA A 76 2.41 -9.07 -1.01
CA ALA A 76 1.27 -9.62 -1.77
C ALA A 76 1.65 -9.95 -3.22
N ARG A 77 2.39 -9.06 -3.89
CA ARG A 77 2.81 -9.22 -5.29
C ARG A 77 3.73 -10.43 -5.48
N LEU A 78 4.73 -10.58 -4.62
CA LEU A 78 5.75 -11.63 -4.78
C LEU A 78 5.24 -13.01 -4.35
N ASN A 79 4.39 -13.06 -3.33
CA ASN A 79 3.96 -14.33 -2.75
C ASN A 79 2.57 -14.78 -3.23
N GLY A 80 1.79 -13.89 -3.86
CA GLY A 80 0.38 -14.17 -4.17
C GLY A 80 -0.47 -14.43 -2.93
N ALA A 81 0.01 -14.02 -1.75
CA ALA A 81 -0.59 -14.25 -0.45
C ALA A 81 -0.13 -13.17 0.54
N LEU A 82 -0.88 -13.05 1.65
CA LEU A 82 -0.49 -12.27 2.82
C LEU A 82 -0.75 -13.11 4.07
N THR A 83 0.05 -12.87 5.10
CA THR A 83 -0.20 -13.44 6.43
C THR A 83 -1.40 -12.76 7.10
N PRO A 84 -2.04 -13.41 8.10
CA PRO A 84 -3.18 -12.84 8.81
C PRO A 84 -2.92 -11.45 9.43
N GLU A 85 -1.70 -11.20 9.90
CA GLU A 85 -1.31 -9.92 10.49
C GLU A 85 -1.19 -8.79 9.45
N LEU A 86 -0.68 -9.09 8.25
CA LEU A 86 -0.66 -8.11 7.16
C LEU A 86 -2.07 -7.79 6.67
N TYR A 87 -2.97 -8.79 6.63
CA TYR A 87 -4.40 -8.53 6.40
C TYR A 87 -5.02 -7.65 7.50
N ALA A 88 -4.67 -7.87 8.76
CA ALA A 88 -5.17 -7.06 9.87
C ALA A 88 -4.72 -5.60 9.76
N VAL A 89 -3.46 -5.37 9.36
CA VAL A 89 -2.91 -4.05 9.10
C VAL A 89 -3.67 -3.33 7.97
N LEU A 90 -3.91 -3.99 6.83
CA LEU A 90 -4.70 -3.41 5.74
C LEU A 90 -6.14 -3.10 6.18
N ARG A 91 -6.74 -3.98 6.98
CA ARG A 91 -8.09 -3.78 7.49
C ARG A 91 -8.19 -2.58 8.43
N ALA A 92 -7.19 -2.37 9.27
CA ALA A 92 -7.15 -1.27 10.23
C ALA A 92 -6.97 0.08 9.54
N GLU A 93 -6.12 0.16 8.52
CA GLU A 93 -5.91 1.40 7.75
C GLU A 93 -7.15 1.74 6.89
N GLY A 94 -7.82 0.72 6.36
CA GLY A 94 -9.05 0.90 5.58
C GLY A 94 -8.80 1.34 4.13
N PRO A 95 -9.84 1.35 3.28
CA PRO A 95 -9.74 1.74 1.89
C PRO A 95 -9.84 3.27 1.71
N GLY A 96 -9.53 3.75 0.50
CA GLY A 96 -9.84 5.11 0.04
C GLY A 96 -8.62 5.98 -0.26
N ARG A 97 -8.83 7.11 -0.95
CA ARG A 97 -7.74 7.96 -1.50
C ARG A 97 -6.80 8.58 -0.46
N ARG A 98 -7.22 8.65 0.81
CA ARG A 98 -6.40 9.17 1.93
C ARG A 98 -5.70 8.06 2.73
N SER A 99 -6.01 6.80 2.46
CA SER A 99 -5.41 5.64 3.12
C SER A 99 -3.97 5.46 2.64
N MET A 100 -3.05 5.22 3.58
CA MET A 100 -1.67 4.84 3.24
C MET A 100 -1.60 3.45 2.61
N ALA A 101 -2.62 2.63 2.84
CA ALA A 101 -2.72 1.28 2.33
C ALA A 101 -3.33 1.19 0.93
N VAL A 102 -3.74 2.29 0.28
CA VAL A 102 -4.49 2.23 -0.99
C VAL A 102 -3.77 1.37 -2.05
N ASN A 103 -2.47 1.61 -2.26
CA ASN A 103 -1.68 0.84 -3.21
C ASN A 103 -1.47 -0.62 -2.76
N ALA A 104 -1.28 -0.84 -1.46
CA ALA A 104 -1.13 -2.19 -0.92
C ALA A 104 -2.41 -3.02 -1.03
N ILE A 105 -3.56 -2.38 -0.84
CA ILE A 105 -4.90 -2.96 -1.05
C ILE A 105 -5.06 -3.33 -2.52
N ASP A 106 -4.73 -2.42 -3.44
CA ASP A 106 -4.84 -2.67 -4.88
C ASP A 106 -3.91 -3.81 -5.33
N ASP A 107 -2.67 -3.85 -4.83
CA ASP A 107 -1.75 -4.95 -5.06
C ASP A 107 -2.33 -6.28 -4.53
N THR A 108 -2.85 -6.28 -3.31
CA THR A 108 -3.47 -7.47 -2.72
C THR A 108 -4.67 -7.95 -3.56
N LEU A 109 -5.53 -7.04 -4.01
CA LEU A 109 -6.69 -7.35 -4.86
C LEU A 109 -6.34 -7.82 -6.28
N THR A 110 -5.10 -7.54 -6.71
CA THR A 110 -4.57 -7.87 -8.04
C THR A 110 -3.83 -9.19 -8.03
N PHE A 111 -2.96 -9.42 -7.05
CA PHE A 111 -2.02 -10.54 -7.05
C PHE A 111 -2.44 -11.73 -6.19
N VAL A 112 -3.27 -11.53 -5.16
CA VAL A 112 -3.79 -12.65 -4.37
C VAL A 112 -5.01 -13.28 -5.08
N PRO A 113 -5.05 -14.62 -5.25
CA PRO A 113 -6.20 -15.28 -5.86
C PRO A 113 -7.50 -14.93 -5.15
N PHE A 114 -8.54 -14.63 -5.93
CA PHE A 114 -9.81 -14.15 -5.37
C PHE A 114 -10.44 -15.13 -4.37
N ARG A 115 -10.28 -16.45 -4.55
CA ARG A 115 -10.81 -17.44 -3.61
C ARG A 115 -10.21 -17.30 -2.20
N ASP A 116 -8.94 -16.91 -2.11
CA ASP A 116 -8.17 -16.83 -0.86
C ASP A 116 -8.29 -15.46 -0.17
N LEU A 117 -8.82 -14.45 -0.88
CA LEU A 117 -9.07 -13.13 -0.31
C LEU A 117 -10.14 -13.18 0.80
N PRO A 118 -9.95 -12.43 1.90
CA PRO A 118 -10.94 -12.36 2.96
C PRO A 118 -12.22 -11.65 2.48
N PRO A 119 -13.41 -12.02 3.00
CA PRO A 119 -14.69 -11.49 2.52
C PRO A 119 -14.81 -9.97 2.57
N TRP A 120 -14.22 -9.32 3.57
CA TRP A 120 -14.28 -7.86 3.71
C TRP A 120 -13.54 -7.15 2.56
N LEU A 121 -12.42 -7.71 2.10
CA LEU A 121 -11.61 -7.13 1.03
C LEU A 121 -12.28 -7.31 -0.33
N LYS A 122 -12.95 -8.45 -0.54
CA LYS A 122 -13.84 -8.68 -1.71
C LYS A 122 -14.95 -7.63 -1.79
N ARG A 123 -15.57 -7.31 -0.65
CA ARG A 123 -16.61 -6.27 -0.58
C ARG A 123 -16.06 -4.90 -0.95
N TRP A 124 -14.86 -4.55 -0.50
CA TRP A 124 -14.22 -3.29 -0.88
C TRP A 124 -14.00 -3.19 -2.39
N LYS A 125 -13.52 -4.26 -3.05
CA LYS A 125 -13.39 -4.29 -4.52
C LYS A 125 -14.71 -4.00 -5.23
N ALA A 126 -15.82 -4.59 -4.75
CA ALA A 126 -17.14 -4.34 -5.31
C ALA A 126 -17.60 -2.89 -5.09
N VAL A 127 -17.42 -2.36 -3.87
CA VAL A 127 -17.78 -0.97 -3.54
C VAL A 127 -16.97 0.02 -4.37
N SER A 128 -15.66 -0.16 -4.50
CA SER A 128 -14.80 0.72 -5.32
C SER A 128 -15.27 0.77 -6.77
N LYS A 129 -15.57 -0.39 -7.39
CA LYS A 129 -16.11 -0.43 -8.76
C LYS A 129 -17.43 0.32 -8.92
N VAL A 130 -18.30 0.25 -7.91
CA VAL A 130 -19.57 1.00 -7.91
C VAL A 130 -19.31 2.50 -7.82
N LEU A 131 -18.42 2.92 -6.91
CA LEU A 131 -18.05 4.33 -6.76
C LEU A 131 -17.39 4.90 -8.01
N ASP A 132 -16.48 4.16 -8.63
CA ASP A 132 -15.83 4.55 -9.89
C ASP A 132 -16.87 4.77 -10.99
N LYS A 133 -17.83 3.86 -11.12
CA LYS A 133 -18.92 3.98 -12.12
C LYS A 133 -19.79 5.21 -11.87
N LEU A 134 -20.12 5.50 -10.62
CA LEU A 134 -20.87 6.71 -10.25
C LEU A 134 -20.07 7.98 -10.54
N GLU A 135 -18.76 7.96 -10.31
CA GLU A 135 -17.86 9.08 -10.65
C GLU A 135 -17.81 9.31 -12.17
N THR A 136 -17.71 8.24 -12.96
CA THR A 136 -17.78 8.31 -14.43
C THR A 136 -19.08 8.95 -14.90
N TRP A 137 -20.23 8.47 -14.42
CA TRP A 137 -21.53 9.06 -14.76
C TRP A 137 -21.62 10.53 -14.37
N ARG A 138 -21.13 10.90 -13.19
CA ARG A 138 -21.12 12.30 -12.75
C ARG A 138 -20.31 13.18 -13.71
N LEU A 139 -19.14 12.70 -14.16
CA LEU A 139 -18.30 13.43 -15.11
C LEU A 139 -18.97 13.56 -16.48
N GLU A 140 -19.57 12.49 -17.00
CA GLU A 140 -20.34 12.52 -18.25
C GLU A 140 -21.49 13.53 -18.21
N PHE A 141 -22.26 13.57 -17.13
CA PHE A 141 -23.31 14.58 -16.94
C PHE A 141 -22.75 16.00 -16.88
N ALA A 142 -21.63 16.22 -16.17
CA ALA A 142 -21.01 17.54 -16.08
C ALA A 142 -20.54 18.04 -17.46
N TYR A 143 -19.95 17.16 -18.27
CA TYR A 143 -19.55 17.48 -19.64
C TYR A 143 -20.78 17.75 -20.54
N ALA A 144 -21.82 16.92 -20.48
CA ALA A 144 -23.04 17.11 -21.25
C ALA A 144 -23.73 18.45 -20.93
N VAL A 145 -23.79 18.84 -19.64
CA VAL A 145 -24.34 20.14 -19.22
C VAL A 145 -23.47 21.29 -19.73
N SER A 146 -22.15 21.19 -19.62
CA SER A 146 -21.21 22.19 -20.14
C SER A 146 -21.39 22.40 -21.66
N ASP A 147 -21.51 21.31 -22.42
CA ASP A 147 -21.64 21.37 -23.87
C ASP A 147 -22.99 21.94 -24.30
N ALA A 148 -24.07 21.59 -23.61
CA ALA A 148 -25.39 22.21 -23.81
C ALA A 148 -25.36 23.72 -23.54
N TRP A 149 -24.67 24.15 -22.47
CA TRP A 149 -24.52 25.57 -22.13
C TRP A 149 -23.68 26.34 -23.16
N LYS A 150 -22.61 25.73 -23.70
CA LYS A 150 -21.81 26.30 -24.79
C LYS A 150 -22.64 26.45 -26.07
N ALA A 151 -23.41 25.42 -26.44
CA ALA A 151 -24.27 25.46 -27.62
C ALA A 151 -25.36 26.55 -27.52
N LEU A 152 -25.96 26.72 -26.33
CA LEU A 152 -26.94 27.78 -26.07
C LEU A 152 -26.33 29.19 -26.14
N ARG A 153 -25.10 29.38 -25.64
CA ARG A 153 -24.38 30.66 -25.78
C ARG A 153 -24.01 30.96 -27.24
N GLY A 154 -23.57 29.96 -27.99
CA GLY A 154 -23.19 30.12 -29.40
C GLY A 154 -24.36 30.46 -30.34
N ARG A 155 -25.60 30.12 -29.98
CA ARG A 155 -26.82 30.48 -30.73
C ARG A 155 -27.36 31.89 -30.45
N ARG A 156 -26.79 32.63 -29.49
CA ARG A 156 -27.21 33.99 -29.11
C ARG A 156 -26.31 35.09 -29.71
N SER A 157 -25.40 34.74 -30.63
CA SER A 157 -24.63 35.69 -31.45
C SER A 157 -25.15 35.74 -32.88
#